data_AF-N2AHD2-F1
#
_entry.id   AF-N2AHD2-F1
#
_cell.length_a   1.000
_cell.length_b   1.000
_cell.length_c   1.000
_cell.angle_alpha   90.00
_cell.angle_beta   90.00
_cell.angle_gamma   90.00
#
_symmetry.space_group_name_H-M   'P 1'
#
loop_
_entity.id
_entity.type
_entity.pdbx_description
1 polymer ?
#
loop_
_entity_poly.entity_id
_entity_poly.type
_entity_poly.pdbx_seq_one_letter_code
_entity_poly.pdbx_strand_id
1 'polypeptide(L)' 'MPNMNLEITQKAMEDFIKIQRHMLIARKENAIETYGSLKKEYLCLKSFLNVAGVNLTEIDEIKE' A
#
# COMPACT_ATOMS: atom_id res chain seq x y z
N MET A 1 3.99 -20.18 -16.20
CA MET A 1 3.98 -20.63 -14.79
C MET A 1 2.94 -19.82 -14.04
N PRO A 2 1.77 -20.40 -13.70
CA PRO A 2 0.66 -19.65 -13.07
C PRO A 2 0.98 -19.05 -11.68
N ASN A 3 2.01 -19.56 -10.98
CA ASN A 3 2.33 -19.17 -9.60
C ASN A 3 3.08 -17.82 -9.48
N MET A 4 3.78 -17.37 -10.53
CA MET A 4 4.58 -16.13 -10.49
C MET A 4 3.71 -14.89 -10.22
N ASN A 5 2.47 -14.90 -10.72
CA ASN A 5 1.54 -13.79 -10.50
C ASN A 5 1.07 -13.71 -9.04
N LEU A 6 0.96 -14.85 -8.34
CA LEU A 6 0.53 -14.89 -6.95
C LEU A 6 1.62 -14.40 -5.99
N GLU A 7 2.87 -14.79 -6.22
CA GLU A 7 4.01 -14.32 -5.40
C GLU A 7 4.21 -12.80 -5.51
N ILE A 8 4.14 -12.25 -6.73
CA ILE A 8 4.23 -10.80 -6.95
C ILE A 8 3.07 -10.07 -6.26
N THR A 9 1.86 -10.60 -6.36
CA THR A 9 0.67 -10.00 -5.72
C THR A 9 0.78 -10.05 -4.20
N GLN A 10 1.21 -11.17 -3.62
CA GLN A 10 1.46 -11.29 -2.19
C GLN A 10 2.50 -10.26 -1.72
N LYS A 11 3.60 -10.12 -2.46
CA LYS A 11 4.63 -9.15 -2.12
C LYS A 11 4.09 -7.72 -2.14
N ALA A 12 3.32 -7.37 -3.16
CA ALA A 12 2.69 -6.06 -3.26
C ALA A 12 1.69 -5.82 -2.11
N MET A 13 0.97 -6.84 -1.62
CA MET A 13 0.10 -6.73 -0.44
C MET A 13 0.91 -6.48 0.84
N GLU A 14 2.02 -7.19 1.04
CA GLU A 14 2.91 -6.98 2.19
C GLU A 14 3.47 -5.56 2.20
N ASP A 15 3.94 -5.07 1.05
CA ASP A 15 4.46 -3.71 0.90
C ASP A 15 3.34 -2.66 1.08
N PHE A 16 2.12 -2.95 0.63
CA PHE A 16 0.94 -2.09 0.82
C PHE A 16 0.55 -1.96 2.30
N ILE A 17 0.62 -3.02 3.09
CA ILE A 17 0.39 -2.95 4.54
C ILE A 17 1.52 -2.17 5.22
N LYS A 18 2.77 -2.42 4.82
CA LYS A 18 3.94 -1.76 5.41
C LYS A 18 3.93 -0.24 5.17
N ILE A 19 3.64 0.20 3.94
CA ILE A 19 3.65 1.63 3.61
C ILE A 19 2.59 2.40 4.39
N GLN A 20 1.39 1.82 4.57
CA GLN A 20 0.32 2.43 5.36
C GLN A 20 0.71 2.61 6.83
N ARG A 21 1.40 1.63 7.44
CA ARG A 21 1.95 1.78 8.79
C ARG A 21 2.92 2.96 8.90
N HIS A 22 3.81 3.12 7.92
CA HIS A 22 4.73 4.27 7.88
C HIS A 22 3.99 5.60 7.67
N MET A 23 2.94 5.62 6.83
CA MET A 23 2.09 6.81 6.65
C MET A 23 1.39 7.20 7.96
N LEU A 24 0.86 6.24 8.72
CA LEU A 24 0.22 6.50 10.01
C LEU A 24 1.21 7.09 11.03
N ILE A 25 2.46 6.59 11.07
CA ILE A 25 3.52 7.13 11.92
C ILE A 25 3.89 8.56 11.49
N ALA A 26 4.15 8.79 10.20
CA ALA A 26 4.49 10.11 9.68
C ALA A 26 3.39 11.14 9.97
N ARG A 27 2.12 10.73 9.87
CA ARG A 27 0.96 11.56 10.24
C ARG A 27 0.95 11.88 11.74
N LYS A 28 1.20 10.89 12.60
CA LYS A 28 1.29 11.07 14.06
C LYS A 28 2.41 12.04 14.45
N GLU A 29 3.52 12.02 13.73
CA GLU A 29 4.70 12.86 13.97
C GLU A 29 4.62 14.23 13.27
N ASN A 30 3.54 14.53 12.54
CA ASN A 30 3.40 15.71 11.69
C ASN A 30 4.52 15.87 10.63
N ALA A 31 5.09 14.75 10.16
CA ALA A 31 6.12 14.72 9.13
C ALA A 31 5.50 14.82 7.72
N ILE A 32 5.07 16.03 7.33
CA ILE A 32 4.28 16.29 6.11
C ILE A 32 4.98 15.82 4.84
N GLU A 33 6.26 16.14 4.66
CA GLU A 33 7.02 15.77 3.46
C GLU A 33 7.19 14.24 3.35
N THR A 34 7.51 13.59 4.48
CA THR A 34 7.60 12.13 4.58
C THR A 34 6.26 11.48 4.23
N TYR A 35 5.16 11.97 4.80
CA TYR A 35 3.82 11.48 4.49
C TYR A 35 3.49 11.63 3.00
N GLY A 36 3.79 12.80 2.42
CA GLY A 36 3.58 13.05 1.00
C GLY A 36 4.39 12.12 0.09
N SER A 37 5.62 11.79 0.47
CA SER A 37 6.43 10.80 -0.26
C SER A 37 5.83 9.41 -0.19
N LEU A 38 5.50 8.93 1.03
CA LEU A 38 4.93 7.60 1.23
C LEU A 38 3.56 7.44 0.55
N LYS A 39 2.76 8.51 0.50
CA LYS A 39 1.46 8.54 -0.20
C LYS A 39 1.58 8.20 -1.69
N LYS A 40 2.67 8.62 -2.36
CA LYS A 40 2.90 8.28 -3.78
C LYS A 40 3.09 6.77 -3.98
N GLU A 41 3.87 6.14 -3.11
CA GLU A 41 4.09 4.68 -3.15
C GLU A 41 2.82 3.90 -2.81
N TYR A 42 2.09 4.34 -1.78
CA TYR A 42 0.77 3.80 -1.41
C TYR A 42 -0.21 3.81 -2.59
N LEU A 43 -0.36 4.93 -3.30
CA LEU A 43 -1.27 5.04 -4.45
C LEU A 43 -0.86 4.12 -5.61
N CYS A 44 0.44 3.98 -5.86
CA CYS A 44 0.96 3.07 -6.87
C CYS A 44 0.59 1.61 -6.56
N LEU A 45 0.87 1.16 -5.33
CA LEU A 45 0.54 -0.19 -4.87
C LEU A 45 -0.98 -0.44 -4.86
N LYS A 46 -1.77 0.55 -4.42
CA LYS A 46 -3.25 0.48 -4.44
C LYS A 46 -3.77 0.24 -5.85
N SER A 47 -3.25 0.99 -6.83
CA SER A 47 -3.62 0.83 -8.23
C SER A 47 -3.24 -0.54 -8.78
N PHE A 48 -2.03 -1.02 -8.47
CA PHE A 48 -1.57 -2.34 -8.90
C PHE A 48 -2.45 -3.46 -8.34
N LEU A 49 -2.72 -3.45 -7.03
CA LEU A 49 -3.52 -4.47 -6.36
C LEU A 49 -4.97 -4.50 -6.85
N ASN A 50 -5.56 -3.34 -7.16
CA ASN A 50 -6.89 -3.25 -7.78
C ASN A 50 -6.92 -3.92 -9.16
N VAL A 51 -5.91 -3.67 -10.01
CA VAL A 51 -5.80 -4.32 -11.33
C VAL A 51 -5.54 -5.81 -11.20
N ALA A 52 -4.83 -6.24 -10.15
CA ALA A 52 -4.63 -7.64 -9.81
C ALA A 52 -5.89 -8.34 -9.23
N GLY A 53 -7.00 -7.61 -9.06
CA GLY A 53 -8.26 -8.16 -8.56
C GLY A 53 -8.29 -8.41 -7.05
N VAL A 54 -7.38 -7.80 -6.29
CA VAL A 54 -7.35 -7.93 -4.82
C VAL A 54 -8.44 -7.07 -4.20
N ASN A 55 -9.23 -7.63 -3.29
CA ASN A 55 -10.17 -6.86 -2.49
C ASN A 55 -9.42 -6.08 -1.39
N LEU A 56 -9.40 -4.76 -1.51
CA LEU A 56 -8.69 -3.88 -0.58
C LEU A 56 -9.49 -3.48 0.67
N THR A 57 -10.78 -3.81 0.76
CA THR A 57 -11.71 -3.27 1.78
C THR A 57 -11.20 -3.42 3.22
N GLU A 58 -10.59 -4.56 3.53
CA GLU A 58 -10.08 -4.89 4.88
C GLU A 58 -8.62 -4.46 5.11
N ILE A 59 -7.86 -4.20 4.04
CA ILE A 59 -6.41 -3.92 4.13
C ILE A 59 -6.05 -2.47 3.83
N ASP A 60 -6.98 -1.67 3.32
CA ASP A 60 -6.82 -0.24 3.07
C ASP A 60 -7.28 0.58 4.30
N GLU A 61 -6.31 0.89 5.15
CA GLU A 61 -6.48 1.63 6.40
C GLU A 61 -6.45 3.15 6.18
N ILE A 62 -5.80 3.62 5.11
CA ILE A 62 -5.70 5.05 4.79
C ILE A 62 -6.97 5.50 4.05
N LYS A 63 -7.96 5.96 4.82
CA LYS A 63 -9.23 6.51 4.31
C LYS A 63 -9.12 8.02 4.19
N GLU A 64 -8.51 8.47 3.11
CA GLU A 64 -8.45 9.88 2.69
C GLU A 64 -9.45 10.19 1.58
#